data_AF-A0A6A4Q328-F1
#
_entry.id   AF-A0A6A4Q328-F1
#
_cell.length_a   1.000
_cell.length_b   1.000
_cell.length_c   1.000
_cell.angle_alpha   90.00
_cell.angle_beta   90.00
_cell.angle_gamma   90.00
#
_symmetry.space_group_name_H-M   'P 1'
#
loop_
_entity.id
_entity.type
_entity.pdbx_description
1 polymer ?
#
loop_
_entity_poly.entity_id
_entity_poly.type
_entity_poly.pdbx_seq_one_letter_code
_entity_poly.pdbx_strand_id
1 'polypeptide(L)'
;MYISNISKGPLTPNFSMPLVFGCSNLRTEILASYERALDGILGLGKDNTSIISQLYSQGKAPRVFSHCLKGDTSGGGILTLGEVVEPNMSYTPLIPNQLHYNINLESISINEHILKIDPTIFITSSNKGAIIDYGTTLAYFIEGVYTPIVEAITRTIPKSISTSDYDGYHCYLVTTRLNIVLKDKFFVYDLARQRIGWTNYNCKSPLPLNVSTPSSGKDRSKKGGTSLCDRHEKLIMVLAFMTYMSLILI
;
A
#
# COMPACT_ATOMS: atom_id res chain seq x y z
N MET A 1 -21.09 -8.79 -2.66
CA MET A 1 -19.85 -9.04 -1.91
C MET A 1 -20.17 -10.03 -0.79
N TYR A 2 -19.49 -11.17 -0.76
CA TYR A 2 -19.64 -12.15 0.33
C TYR A 2 -18.46 -11.94 1.29
N ILE A 3 -18.75 -11.58 2.54
CA ILE A 3 -17.74 -11.35 3.58
C ILE A 3 -17.86 -12.52 4.55
N SER A 4 -16.88 -13.42 4.53
CA SER A 4 -16.82 -14.56 5.43
C SER A 4 -16.03 -14.21 6.69
N ASN A 5 -16.52 -14.65 7.85
CA ASN A 5 -15.79 -14.49 9.11
C ASN A 5 -14.58 -15.42 9.17
N ILE A 6 -13.44 -14.90 9.61
CA ILE A 6 -12.21 -15.65 9.91
C ILE A 6 -11.91 -15.44 11.40
N SER A 7 -12.67 -16.08 12.29
CA SER A 7 -12.42 -16.04 13.74
C SER A 7 -12.20 -17.45 14.28
N LYS A 8 -11.27 -17.58 15.24
CA LYS A 8 -11.16 -18.77 16.10
C LYS A 8 -12.01 -18.55 17.35
N GLY A 9 -13.06 -19.33 17.49
CA GLY A 9 -14.03 -19.34 18.59
C GLY A 9 -15.21 -20.25 18.23
N PRO A 10 -16.20 -20.45 19.12
CA PRO A 10 -17.46 -21.06 18.68
C PRO A 10 -17.94 -20.32 17.44
N LEU A 11 -18.25 -21.06 16.37
CA LEU A 11 -18.70 -20.53 15.08
C LEU A 11 -19.70 -19.41 15.35
N THR A 12 -19.27 -18.15 15.23
CA THR A 12 -20.23 -17.05 15.27
C THR A 12 -21.17 -17.33 14.10
N PRO A 13 -22.48 -17.40 14.33
CA PRO A 13 -23.42 -17.74 13.27
C PRO A 13 -23.20 -16.81 12.07
N ASN A 14 -23.29 -17.37 10.87
CA ASN A 14 -23.29 -16.58 9.64
C ASN A 14 -24.30 -15.45 9.81
N PHE A 15 -23.83 -14.20 9.74
CA PHE A 15 -24.68 -13.05 9.88
C PHE A 15 -24.78 -12.34 8.52
N SER A 16 -25.98 -11.94 8.15
CA SER A 16 -26.21 -11.00 7.07
C SER A 16 -26.30 -9.60 7.67
N MET A 17 -25.73 -8.62 6.99
CA MET A 17 -25.72 -7.25 7.47
C MET A 17 -25.96 -6.31 6.30
N PRO A 18 -26.85 -5.30 6.43
CA PRO A 18 -26.98 -4.27 5.42
C PRO A 18 -25.70 -3.44 5.36
N LEU A 19 -25.18 -3.27 4.16
CA LEU A 19 -24.07 -2.37 3.83
C LEU A 19 -24.54 -1.40 2.76
N VAL A 20 -24.21 -0.13 2.95
CA VAL A 20 -24.37 0.92 1.95
C VAL A 20 -23.11 0.97 1.10
N PHE A 21 -23.27 0.92 -0.21
CA PHE A 21 -22.17 1.07 -1.16
C PHE A 21 -22.64 1.92 -2.34
N GLY A 22 -21.70 2.59 -2.99
CA GLY A 22 -21.98 3.40 -4.18
C GLY A 22 -22.21 2.53 -5.42
N CYS A 23 -23.05 3.02 -6.33
CA CYS A 23 -23.21 2.46 -7.67
C CYS A 23 -22.66 3.46 -8.68
N SER A 24 -21.88 2.98 -9.66
CA SER A 24 -21.45 3.79 -10.79
C SER A 24 -22.02 3.22 -12.09
N ASN A 25 -22.65 4.08 -12.88
CA ASN A 25 -23.20 3.78 -14.20
C ASN A 25 -22.28 4.21 -15.36
N LEU A 26 -21.19 4.93 -15.06
CA LEU A 26 -20.23 5.41 -16.04
C LEU A 26 -18.80 5.15 -15.55
N ARG A 27 -17.99 4.56 -16.42
CA ARG A 27 -16.55 4.36 -16.19
C ARG A 27 -15.78 5.15 -17.25
N THR A 28 -14.80 5.93 -16.83
CA THR A 28 -13.91 6.69 -17.72
C THR A 28 -12.46 6.28 -17.50
N GLU A 29 -11.62 6.55 -18.50
CA GLU A 29 -10.15 6.42 -18.43
C GLU A 29 -9.64 5.05 -17.97
N ILE A 30 -8.76 5.03 -16.95
CA ILE A 30 -8.02 3.83 -16.51
C ILE A 30 -8.97 2.74 -15.98
N LEU A 31 -10.15 3.13 -15.49
CA LEU A 31 -11.19 2.24 -14.98
C LEU A 31 -12.07 1.64 -16.09
N ALA A 32 -11.99 2.16 -17.31
CA ALA A 32 -12.65 1.63 -18.50
C ALA A 32 -11.74 0.69 -19.33
N SER A 33 -10.46 0.56 -18.95
CA SER A 33 -9.50 -0.32 -19.64
C SER A 33 -9.84 -1.80 -19.41
N TYR A 34 -9.90 -2.56 -20.51
CA TYR A 34 -10.27 -3.97 -20.53
C TYR A 34 -9.25 -4.88 -19.84
N GLU A 35 -7.98 -4.45 -19.72
CA GLU A 35 -6.91 -5.28 -19.14
C GLU A 35 -6.87 -5.25 -17.61
N ARG A 36 -7.57 -4.30 -16.97
CA ARG A 36 -7.63 -4.13 -15.51
C ARG A 36 -9.05 -3.96 -14.99
N ALA A 37 -10.05 -4.47 -15.71
CA ALA A 37 -11.45 -4.26 -15.36
C ALA A 37 -11.77 -4.87 -13.98
N LEU A 38 -11.76 -4.03 -12.95
CA LEU A 38 -12.31 -4.33 -11.64
C LEU A 38 -13.83 -4.15 -11.72
N ASP A 39 -14.59 -5.04 -11.10
CA ASP A 39 -16.06 -4.90 -11.02
C ASP A 39 -16.50 -3.75 -10.08
N GLY A 40 -15.57 -3.22 -9.29
CA GLY A 40 -15.77 -2.07 -8.42
C GLY A 40 -14.50 -1.71 -7.65
N ILE A 41 -14.60 -0.65 -6.84
CA ILE A 41 -13.52 -0.17 -5.96
C ILE A 41 -13.98 -0.34 -4.51
N LEU A 42 -13.15 -0.99 -3.69
CA LEU A 42 -13.36 -1.06 -2.25
C LEU A 42 -12.56 0.05 -1.57
N GLY A 43 -13.23 1.14 -1.19
CA GLY A 43 -12.64 2.23 -0.42
C GLY A 43 -12.56 1.88 1.07
N LEU A 44 -11.35 1.88 1.61
CA LEU A 44 -11.05 1.66 3.03
C LEU A 44 -10.68 2.98 3.72
N GLY A 45 -11.33 4.08 3.35
CA GLY A 45 -11.12 5.40 3.94
C GLY A 45 -11.64 5.50 5.37
N LYS A 46 -11.44 6.65 6.02
CA LYS A 46 -11.84 6.88 7.43
C LYS A 46 -13.31 7.25 7.62
N ASP A 47 -13.99 7.62 6.53
CA ASP A 47 -15.37 8.10 6.56
C ASP A 47 -16.36 7.04 7.08
N ASN A 48 -17.52 7.50 7.55
CA ASN A 48 -18.59 6.65 8.07
C ASN A 48 -19.20 5.73 7.01
N THR A 49 -19.08 6.08 5.72
CA THR A 49 -19.50 5.25 4.59
C THR A 49 -18.52 4.13 4.26
N SER A 50 -17.30 4.12 4.82
CA SER A 50 -16.36 3.02 4.60
C SER A 50 -16.88 1.71 5.20
N ILE A 51 -16.52 0.59 4.57
CA ILE A 51 -16.93 -0.74 5.05
C ILE A 51 -16.49 -1.02 6.50
N ILE A 52 -15.33 -0.49 6.89
CA ILE A 52 -14.78 -0.64 8.24
C ILE A 52 -15.63 0.12 9.26
N SER A 53 -16.00 1.36 8.95
CA SER A 53 -16.87 2.16 9.82
C SER A 53 -18.28 1.56 9.93
N GLN A 54 -18.82 1.03 8.83
CA GLN A 54 -20.15 0.38 8.82
C GLN A 54 -20.18 -0.93 9.62
N LEU A 55 -19.11 -1.74 9.56
CA LEU A 55 -18.99 -2.95 10.38
C LEU A 55 -18.83 -2.61 11.86
N TYR A 56 -18.09 -1.54 12.17
CA TYR A 56 -17.89 -1.06 13.53
C TYR A 56 -19.18 -0.52 14.16
N SER A 57 -19.94 0.32 13.45
CA SER A 57 -21.19 0.90 13.96
C SER A 57 -22.26 -0.15 14.29
N GLN A 58 -22.18 -1.32 13.64
CA GLN A 58 -23.08 -2.45 13.85
C GLN A 58 -22.51 -3.51 14.80
N GLY A 59 -21.36 -3.23 15.45
CA GLY A 59 -20.73 -4.11 16.44
C GLY A 59 -20.22 -5.43 15.86
N LYS A 60 -19.90 -5.48 14.55
CA LYS A 60 -19.47 -6.70 13.86
C LYS A 60 -17.96 -6.85 13.72
N ALA A 61 -17.23 -5.75 13.70
CA ALA A 61 -15.78 -5.75 13.68
C ALA A 61 -15.24 -4.53 14.44
N PRO A 62 -14.04 -4.60 15.03
CA PRO A 62 -13.37 -3.40 15.52
C PRO A 62 -13.08 -2.46 14.34
N ARG A 63 -12.84 -1.17 14.63
CA ARG A 63 -12.47 -0.16 13.63
C ARG A 63 -11.00 -0.30 13.22
N VAL A 64 -10.61 -1.51 12.80
CA VAL A 64 -9.25 -1.91 12.46
C VAL A 64 -9.28 -2.78 11.21
N PHE A 65 -8.32 -2.59 10.32
CA PHE A 65 -8.10 -3.49 9.19
C PHE A 65 -6.63 -3.59 8.86
N SER A 66 -6.25 -4.58 8.06
CA SER A 66 -4.88 -4.78 7.64
C SER A 66 -4.78 -5.29 6.22
N HIS A 67 -3.65 -5.02 5.58
CA HIS A 67 -3.35 -5.58 4.27
C HIS A 67 -1.89 -6.00 4.13
N CYS A 68 -1.66 -6.93 3.21
CA CYS A 68 -0.34 -7.39 2.80
C CYS A 68 -0.34 -7.59 1.29
N LEU A 69 0.51 -6.86 0.56
CA LEU A 69 0.57 -6.97 -0.90
C LEU A 69 1.70 -7.89 -1.33
N LYS A 70 1.39 -8.93 -2.11
CA LYS A 70 2.39 -9.88 -2.64
C LYS A 70 3.39 -9.20 -3.59
N GLY A 71 2.92 -8.18 -4.33
CA GLY A 71 3.75 -7.33 -5.17
C GLY A 71 4.54 -8.05 -6.27
N ASP A 72 4.15 -9.27 -6.67
CA ASP A 72 4.67 -9.93 -7.86
C ASP A 72 3.62 -9.95 -8.99
N THR A 73 4.04 -10.34 -10.19
CA THR A 73 3.20 -10.29 -11.40
C THR A 73 1.97 -11.19 -11.34
N SER A 74 1.88 -12.11 -10.37
CA SER A 74 0.69 -12.93 -10.16
C SER A 74 -0.39 -12.23 -9.33
N GLY A 75 -0.09 -11.04 -8.79
CA GLY A 75 -1.01 -10.28 -7.95
C GLY A 75 -1.36 -10.99 -6.64
N GLY A 76 -2.42 -10.49 -6.00
CA GLY A 76 -2.93 -11.03 -4.74
C GLY A 76 -2.25 -10.46 -3.50
N GLY A 77 -2.58 -11.06 -2.36
CA GLY A 77 -2.22 -10.56 -1.04
C GLY A 77 -3.25 -10.96 0.00
N ILE A 78 -3.20 -10.30 1.14
CA ILE A 78 -4.09 -10.53 2.28
C ILE A 78 -4.79 -9.21 2.57
N LEU A 79 -6.11 -9.27 2.78
CA LEU A 79 -6.91 -8.19 3.37
C LEU A 79 -7.65 -8.79 4.55
N THR A 80 -7.57 -8.15 5.71
CA THR A 80 -8.28 -8.60 6.90
C THR A 80 -9.04 -7.43 7.51
N LEU A 81 -10.33 -7.65 7.78
CA LEU A 81 -11.20 -6.70 8.48
C LEU A 81 -11.27 -7.17 9.94
N GLY A 82 -10.68 -6.41 10.84
CA GLY A 82 -10.46 -6.82 12.23
C GLY A 82 -9.03 -6.58 12.70
N GLU A 83 -8.79 -6.94 13.97
CA GLU A 83 -7.49 -6.82 14.61
C GLU A 83 -6.66 -8.08 14.36
N VAL A 84 -5.47 -7.89 13.79
CA VAL A 84 -4.45 -8.93 13.64
C VAL A 84 -3.24 -8.49 14.45
N VAL A 85 -2.73 -9.40 15.28
CA VAL A 85 -1.56 -9.14 16.11
C VAL A 85 -0.38 -9.88 15.49
N GLU A 86 0.57 -9.12 14.94
CA GLU A 86 1.87 -9.63 14.49
C GLU A 86 2.97 -9.15 15.44
N PRO A 87 3.99 -9.98 15.72
CA PRO A 87 5.14 -9.56 16.51
C PRO A 87 5.95 -8.47 15.80
N ASN A 88 6.64 -7.65 16.59
CA ASN A 88 7.58 -6.62 16.10
C ASN A 88 6.93 -5.52 15.22
N MET A 89 5.66 -5.22 15.46
CA MET A 89 4.97 -4.12 14.80
C MET A 89 5.57 -2.76 15.24
N SER A 90 6.00 -1.96 14.27
CA SER A 90 6.26 -0.54 14.48
C SER A 90 4.99 0.25 14.24
N TYR A 91 4.75 1.32 14.99
CA TYR A 91 3.56 2.15 14.86
C TYR A 91 3.93 3.62 14.73
N THR A 92 3.10 4.37 13.98
CA THR A 92 3.08 5.84 13.94
C THR A 92 1.63 6.32 14.18
N PRO A 93 1.41 7.40 14.95
CA PRO A 93 0.10 8.00 15.11
C PRO A 93 -0.39 8.60 13.79
N LEU A 94 -1.69 8.48 13.57
CA LEU A 94 -2.40 9.23 12.54
C LEU A 94 -2.57 10.68 13.01
N ILE A 95 -2.46 11.61 12.06
CA ILE A 95 -2.79 13.01 12.32
C ILE A 95 -4.32 13.15 12.42
N PRO A 96 -4.86 13.64 13.55
CA PRO A 96 -6.30 13.80 13.73
C PRO A 96 -6.90 14.80 12.73
N ASN A 97 -8.21 14.68 12.49
CA ASN A 97 -9.00 15.60 11.67
C ASN A 97 -8.52 15.77 10.21
N GLN A 98 -7.70 14.86 9.70
CA GLN A 98 -7.32 14.81 8.29
C GLN A 98 -8.29 13.95 7.47
N LEU A 99 -8.43 14.21 6.17
CA LEU A 99 -9.27 13.40 5.28
C LEU A 99 -8.67 12.01 5.02
N HIS A 100 -7.35 11.95 4.81
CA HIS A 100 -6.63 10.73 4.45
C HIS A 100 -5.88 10.13 5.64
N TYR A 101 -5.15 9.04 5.40
CA TYR A 101 -4.25 8.42 6.36
C TYR A 101 -2.94 9.21 6.47
N ASN A 102 -3.07 10.43 6.97
CA ASN A 102 -1.95 11.34 7.17
C ASN A 102 -1.13 10.93 8.39
N ILE A 103 0.19 10.96 8.22
CA ILE A 103 1.18 10.65 9.25
C ILE A 103 2.26 11.72 9.27
N ASN A 104 3.01 11.81 10.37
CA ASN A 104 4.19 12.65 10.43
C ASN A 104 5.38 11.91 9.81
N LEU A 105 5.96 12.50 8.75
CA LEU A 105 7.24 12.06 8.20
C LEU A 105 8.34 12.94 8.77
N GLU A 106 9.32 12.35 9.44
CA GLU A 106 10.40 13.15 10.06
C GLU A 106 11.61 13.26 9.15
N SER A 107 11.99 12.15 8.54
CA SER A 107 13.14 12.11 7.66
C SER A 107 13.10 10.91 6.71
N ILE A 108 13.91 11.00 5.67
CA ILE A 108 14.10 9.96 4.67
C ILE A 108 15.57 9.57 4.69
N SER A 109 15.83 8.28 4.72
CA SER A 109 17.20 7.74 4.62
C SER A 109 17.34 6.89 3.37
N ILE A 110 18.52 6.90 2.76
CA ILE A 110 18.93 5.98 1.70
C ILE A 110 20.20 5.29 2.14
N ASN A 111 20.17 3.96 2.19
CA ASN A 111 21.26 3.13 2.68
C ASN A 111 21.70 3.56 4.09
N GLU A 112 20.73 3.76 4.99
CA GLU A 112 20.92 4.22 6.37
C GLU A 112 21.47 5.65 6.53
N HIS A 113 21.70 6.37 5.43
CA HIS A 113 22.12 7.77 5.47
C HIS A 113 20.92 8.70 5.36
N ILE A 114 20.68 9.48 6.41
CA ILE A 114 19.60 10.48 6.43
C ILE A 114 19.89 11.57 5.39
N LEU A 115 18.93 11.83 4.51
CA LEU A 115 19.02 12.87 3.51
C LEU A 115 18.89 14.25 4.15
N LYS A 116 19.68 15.20 3.66
CA LYS A 116 19.58 16.61 4.07
C LYS A 116 18.41 17.26 3.35
N ILE A 117 17.23 17.17 3.95
CA ILE A 117 15.99 17.78 3.47
C ILE A 117 15.51 18.76 4.56
N ASP A 118 15.04 19.94 4.17
CA ASP A 118 14.46 20.90 5.11
C ASP A 118 13.22 20.27 5.78
N PRO A 119 13.23 20.05 7.11
CA PRO A 119 12.14 19.35 7.80
C PRO A 119 10.80 20.10 7.72
N THR A 120 10.80 21.41 7.44
CA THR A 120 9.57 22.18 7.27
C THR A 120 8.73 21.69 6.08
N ILE A 121 9.36 20.99 5.13
CA ILE A 121 8.69 20.41 3.97
C ILE A 121 7.72 19.28 4.34
N PHE A 122 7.94 18.62 5.48
CA PHE A 122 7.13 17.52 5.98
C PHE A 122 6.02 17.96 6.94
N ILE A 123 6.02 19.24 7.35
CA ILE A 123 4.98 19.77 8.25
C ILE A 123 3.63 19.68 7.55
N THR A 124 2.69 19.00 8.20
CA THR A 124 1.34 18.80 7.66
C THR A 124 0.54 20.10 7.68
N SER A 125 -0.08 20.41 6.55
CA SER A 125 -1.01 21.53 6.35
C SER A 125 -2.15 21.08 5.42
N SER A 126 -3.04 21.99 5.03
CA SER A 126 -4.15 21.66 4.10
C SER A 126 -3.68 21.10 2.74
N ASN A 127 -2.45 21.36 2.33
CA ASN A 127 -1.89 20.94 1.04
C ASN A 127 -0.51 20.28 1.15
N LYS A 128 -0.04 19.98 2.36
CA LYS A 128 1.25 19.34 2.63
C LYS A 128 1.09 18.25 3.68
N GLY A 129 1.93 17.23 3.60
CA GLY A 129 1.97 16.13 4.56
C GLY A 129 2.26 14.81 3.87
N ALA A 130 2.48 13.77 4.67
CA ALA A 130 2.68 12.41 4.19
C ALA A 130 1.38 11.62 4.35
N ILE A 131 0.98 10.90 3.29
CA ILE A 131 -0.23 10.08 3.27
C ILE A 131 0.18 8.64 2.94
N ILE A 132 -0.38 7.68 3.67
CA ILE A 132 -0.30 6.27 3.29
C ILE A 132 -1.54 5.91 2.49
N ASP A 133 -1.37 5.63 1.19
CA ASP A 133 -2.46 5.25 0.29
C ASP A 133 -2.18 3.91 -0.39
N TYR A 134 -2.97 2.89 -0.04
CA TYR A 134 -2.89 1.56 -0.64
C TYR A 134 -3.42 1.51 -2.09
N GLY A 135 -4.17 2.53 -2.51
CA GLY A 135 -4.79 2.62 -3.84
C GLY A 135 -3.89 3.21 -4.92
N THR A 136 -2.66 3.60 -4.58
CA THR A 136 -1.70 4.20 -5.52
C THR A 136 -0.60 3.21 -5.88
N THR A 137 -0.25 3.17 -7.17
CA THR A 137 0.82 2.28 -7.68
C THR A 137 2.22 2.79 -7.31
N LEU A 138 2.38 4.11 -7.14
CA LEU A 138 3.67 4.79 -7.04
C LEU A 138 3.74 5.65 -5.78
N ALA A 139 4.95 5.82 -5.27
CA ALA A 139 5.24 6.85 -4.29
C ALA A 139 5.41 8.20 -5.00
N TYR A 140 4.70 9.21 -4.53
CA TYR A 140 4.77 10.57 -5.06
C TYR A 140 5.51 11.45 -4.06
N PHE A 141 6.46 12.24 -4.56
CA PHE A 141 7.23 13.17 -3.77
C PHE A 141 7.11 14.56 -4.40
N ILE A 142 6.98 15.58 -3.57
CA ILE A 142 7.12 16.96 -4.01
C ILE A 142 8.58 17.23 -4.39
N GLU A 143 8.81 18.19 -5.27
CA GLU A 143 10.10 18.44 -5.91
C GLU A 143 11.27 18.57 -4.91
N GLY A 144 11.08 19.34 -3.82
CA GLY A 144 12.09 19.52 -2.78
C GLY A 144 12.48 18.26 -2.01
N VAL A 145 11.70 17.18 -2.13
CA VAL A 145 12.00 15.85 -1.58
C VAL A 145 12.47 14.90 -2.68
N TYR A 146 11.85 14.98 -3.86
CA TYR A 146 12.15 14.13 -5.01
C TYR A 146 13.61 14.26 -5.45
N THR A 147 14.12 15.48 -5.64
CA THR A 147 15.47 15.71 -6.14
C THR A 147 16.55 15.12 -5.21
N PRO A 148 16.55 15.40 -3.89
CA PRO A 148 17.49 14.77 -2.96
C PRO A 148 17.45 13.22 -2.97
N ILE A 149 16.26 12.63 -3.10
CA ILE A 149 16.10 11.16 -3.18
C ILE A 149 16.77 10.62 -4.44
N VAL A 150 16.42 11.18 -5.60
CA VAL A 150 16.91 10.71 -6.90
C VAL A 150 18.43 10.86 -6.98
N GLU A 151 18.99 11.99 -6.54
CA GLU A 151 20.44 12.18 -6.52
C GLU A 151 21.15 11.16 -5.62
N ALA A 152 20.61 10.91 -4.42
CA ALA A 152 21.18 9.94 -3.49
C ALA A 152 21.08 8.51 -4.03
N ILE A 153 19.98 8.15 -4.69
CA ILE A 153 19.86 6.86 -5.41
C ILE A 153 20.93 6.79 -6.49
N THR A 154 21.02 7.76 -7.40
CA THR A 154 22.00 7.79 -8.50
C THR A 154 23.44 7.65 -8.02
N ARG A 155 23.79 8.21 -6.85
CA ARG A 155 25.12 8.05 -6.24
C ARG A 155 25.37 6.65 -5.66
N THR A 156 24.32 5.95 -5.25
CA THR A 156 24.40 4.67 -4.55
C THR A 156 24.33 3.47 -5.49
N ILE A 157 23.66 3.61 -6.65
CA ILE A 157 23.48 2.50 -7.57
C ILE A 157 24.80 2.07 -8.24
N PRO A 158 24.98 0.77 -8.54
CA PRO A 158 26.10 0.30 -9.35
C PRO A 158 26.12 0.98 -10.73
N LYS A 159 27.33 1.32 -11.22
CA LYS A 159 27.53 1.90 -12.56
C LYS A 159 27.02 1.02 -13.72
N SER A 160 26.79 -0.27 -13.48
CA SER A 160 26.24 -1.20 -14.46
C SER A 160 24.74 -1.00 -14.72
N ILE A 161 24.06 -0.18 -13.91
CA ILE A 161 22.64 0.12 -14.06
C ILE A 161 22.49 1.26 -15.05
N SER A 162 21.80 0.99 -16.16
CA SER A 162 21.56 2.01 -17.18
C SER A 162 20.54 3.03 -16.65
N THR A 163 20.86 4.30 -16.82
CA THR A 163 19.97 5.41 -16.50
C THR A 163 19.53 6.12 -17.77
N SER A 164 18.32 6.67 -17.76
CA SER A 164 17.80 7.53 -18.82
C SER A 164 16.95 8.65 -18.22
N ASP A 165 16.62 9.67 -19.00
CA ASP A 165 15.69 10.71 -18.60
C ASP A 165 14.49 10.70 -19.54
N TYR A 166 13.28 10.80 -18.99
CA TYR A 166 12.05 10.82 -19.77
C TYR A 166 11.04 11.76 -19.12
N ASP A 167 10.61 12.79 -19.85
CA ASP A 167 9.56 13.72 -19.43
C ASP A 167 9.83 14.39 -18.07
N GLY A 168 11.10 14.75 -17.81
CA GLY A 168 11.53 15.34 -16.54
C GLY A 168 11.76 14.32 -15.40
N TYR A 169 11.56 13.02 -15.66
CA TYR A 169 11.79 11.97 -14.68
C TYR A 169 13.08 11.19 -14.95
N HIS A 170 13.85 10.97 -13.88
CA HIS A 170 15.05 10.13 -13.92
C HIS A 170 14.65 8.66 -13.86
N CYS A 171 15.18 7.90 -14.81
CA CYS A 171 14.82 6.53 -15.10
C CYS A 171 16.02 5.62 -14.84
N TYR A 172 15.81 4.49 -14.17
CA TYR A 172 16.77 3.42 -13.85
C TYR A 172 16.28 2.08 -14.41
N LEU A 173 17.03 1.51 -15.35
CA LEU A 173 16.75 0.19 -15.89
C LEU A 173 17.25 -0.89 -14.92
N VAL A 174 16.32 -1.47 -14.17
CA VAL A 174 16.64 -2.52 -13.20
C VAL A 174 16.12 -3.87 -13.70
N THR A 175 17.02 -4.87 -13.74
CA THR A 175 16.72 -6.24 -14.18
C THR A 175 16.15 -7.13 -13.07
N THR A 176 16.16 -6.64 -11.83
CA THR A 176 15.61 -7.33 -10.65
C THR A 176 14.17 -6.89 -10.37
N ARG A 177 13.41 -7.74 -9.65
CA ARG A 177 12.01 -7.47 -9.30
C ARG A 177 11.93 -6.20 -8.44
N LEU A 178 11.16 -5.21 -8.90
CA LEU A 178 10.89 -3.99 -8.14
C LEU A 178 10.28 -4.32 -6.77
N ASN A 179 10.81 -3.71 -5.72
CA ASN A 179 10.24 -3.79 -4.38
C ASN A 179 9.44 -2.50 -4.13
N ILE A 180 8.12 -2.62 -4.27
CA ILE A 180 7.19 -1.57 -3.90
C ILE A 180 7.27 -1.39 -2.38
N VAL A 181 7.13 -0.15 -1.88
CA VAL A 181 7.19 0.19 -0.44
C VAL A 181 6.28 -0.71 0.41
N LEU A 182 5.12 -1.07 -0.13
CA LEU A 182 4.10 -1.87 0.54
C LEU A 182 4.25 -3.39 0.32
N LYS A 183 5.17 -3.83 -0.53
CA LYS A 183 5.37 -5.25 -0.82
C LYS A 183 6.02 -5.96 0.36
N ASP A 184 5.54 -7.17 0.66
CA ASP A 184 6.06 -8.01 1.75
C ASP A 184 6.15 -7.26 3.09
N LYS A 185 5.20 -6.35 3.30
CA LYS A 185 4.95 -5.67 4.55
C LYS A 185 3.49 -5.85 4.92
N PHE A 186 3.26 -6.16 6.19
CA PHE A 186 1.93 -6.23 6.75
C PHE A 186 1.60 -4.89 7.38
N PHE A 187 0.65 -4.16 6.80
CA PHE A 187 0.18 -2.88 7.30
C PHE A 187 -1.11 -3.05 8.09
N VAL A 188 -1.17 -2.42 9.27
CA VAL A 188 -2.36 -2.38 10.14
C VAL A 188 -2.83 -0.94 10.28
N TYR A 189 -4.10 -0.70 9.98
CA TYR A 189 -4.77 0.58 10.14
C TYR A 189 -5.66 0.49 11.37
N ASP A 190 -5.16 0.94 12.52
CA ASP A 190 -5.85 0.91 13.80
C ASP A 190 -6.54 2.25 14.04
N LEU A 191 -7.76 2.40 13.49
CA LEU A 191 -8.54 3.64 13.60
C LEU A 191 -9.10 3.83 15.01
N ALA A 192 -9.24 2.75 15.78
CA ALA A 192 -9.65 2.81 17.17
C ALA A 192 -8.58 3.51 18.03
N ARG A 193 -7.30 3.26 17.75
CA ARG A 193 -6.17 3.87 18.47
C ARG A 193 -5.45 4.96 17.68
N GLN A 194 -6.05 5.44 16.59
CA GLN A 194 -5.53 6.50 15.71
C GLN A 194 -4.05 6.29 15.33
N ARG A 195 -3.72 5.11 14.78
CA ARG A 195 -2.34 4.78 14.41
C ARG A 195 -2.28 3.82 13.22
N ILE A 196 -1.16 3.83 12.51
CA ILE A 196 -0.82 2.83 11.49
C ILE A 196 0.38 2.04 12.00
N GLY A 197 0.30 0.72 11.87
CA GLY A 197 1.40 -0.18 12.15
C GLY A 197 1.94 -0.84 10.88
N TRP A 198 3.22 -1.17 10.87
CA TRP A 198 3.81 -2.03 9.85
C TRP A 198 4.89 -2.96 10.42
N THR A 199 5.02 -4.11 9.78
CA THR A 199 6.12 -5.06 9.99
C THR A 199 6.45 -5.76 8.68
N ASN A 200 7.66 -6.30 8.56
CA ASN A 200 8.01 -7.14 7.41
C ASN A 200 7.27 -8.48 7.51
N TYR A 201 6.65 -8.92 6.42
CA TYR A 201 5.86 -10.15 6.42
C TYR A 201 5.84 -10.76 5.01
N ASN A 202 6.04 -12.08 4.91
CA ASN A 202 5.91 -12.77 3.64
C ASN A 202 4.42 -12.86 3.25
N CYS A 203 3.95 -11.98 2.38
CA CYS A 203 2.52 -11.92 2.00
C CYS A 203 2.03 -13.14 1.21
N LYS A 204 2.90 -14.13 0.95
CA LYS A 204 2.54 -15.45 0.39
C LYS A 204 2.21 -16.48 1.48
N SER A 205 2.69 -16.25 2.69
CA SER A 205 2.43 -17.11 3.84
C SER A 205 1.03 -16.82 4.40
N PRO A 206 0.27 -17.85 4.82
CA PRO A 206 -0.96 -17.64 5.55
C PRO A 206 -0.66 -16.92 6.86
N LEU A 207 -1.57 -16.05 7.31
CA LEU A 207 -1.44 -15.40 8.61
C LEU A 207 -1.23 -16.46 9.71
N PRO A 208 -0.44 -16.17 10.77
CA PRO A 208 -0.21 -17.08 11.90
C PRO A 208 -1.48 -17.45 12.70
N LEU A 209 -2.66 -17.01 12.25
CA LEU A 209 -3.94 -17.57 12.64
C LEU A 209 -4.07 -19.00 12.05
N ASN A 210 -4.01 -20.09 12.85
CA ASN A 210 -4.34 -21.42 12.27
C ASN A 210 -5.76 -21.42 11.69
N VAL A 211 -5.89 -21.24 10.38
CA VAL A 211 -7.12 -21.53 9.65
C VAL A 211 -6.72 -22.11 8.29
N SER A 212 -7.20 -23.32 8.06
CA SER A 212 -7.25 -24.02 6.78
C SER A 212 -8.06 -23.22 5.76
N THR A 213 -7.43 -22.77 4.68
CA THR A 213 -8.09 -22.15 3.52
C THR A 213 -8.67 -23.21 2.59
N PRO A 214 -9.90 -23.04 2.06
CA PRO A 214 -10.33 -23.77 0.87
C PRO A 214 -9.53 -23.29 -0.33
N SER A 215 -8.90 -24.23 -1.05
CA SER A 215 -8.22 -23.95 -2.31
C SER A 215 -9.23 -23.58 -3.40
N SER A 216 -9.15 -22.36 -3.92
CA SER A 216 -9.58 -22.00 -5.28
C SER A 216 -8.34 -21.44 -5.97
N GLY A 217 -7.97 -21.70 -7.21
CA GLY A 217 -8.53 -22.34 -8.39
C GLY A 217 -7.41 -22.19 -9.45
N LYS A 218 -7.27 -23.14 -10.39
CA LYS A 218 -6.12 -23.22 -11.32
C LYS A 218 -5.86 -21.92 -12.09
N ASP A 219 -4.67 -21.36 -11.92
CA ASP A 219 -4.19 -20.22 -12.70
C ASP A 219 -3.44 -20.68 -13.96
N ARG A 220 -3.78 -20.11 -15.12
CA ARG A 220 -3.14 -20.42 -16.41
C ARG A 220 -1.97 -19.47 -16.61
N SER A 221 -0.76 -20.00 -16.44
CA SER A 221 0.48 -19.30 -16.73
C SER A 221 0.58 -18.93 -18.22
N LYS A 222 0.61 -17.63 -18.53
CA LYS A 222 1.24 -17.13 -19.76
C LYS A 222 2.61 -16.55 -19.39
N LYS A 223 3.66 -17.16 -19.93
CA LYS A 223 5.03 -16.62 -19.88
C LYS A 223 5.15 -15.52 -20.93
N GLY A 224 5.50 -14.31 -20.48
CA GLY A 224 5.97 -13.22 -21.32
C GLY A 224 6.98 -12.42 -20.51
N GLY A 225 8.25 -12.42 -20.92
CA GLY A 225 9.22 -11.47 -20.41
C GLY A 225 9.02 -10.14 -21.12
N THR A 226 8.79 -9.07 -20.37
CA THR A 226 8.57 -7.73 -20.92
C THR A 226 9.53 -6.72 -20.31
N SER A 227 10.22 -6.02 -21.20
CA SER A 227 10.98 -4.79 -20.92
C SER A 227 9.99 -3.65 -20.71
N LEU A 228 9.95 -3.09 -19.49
CA LEU A 228 8.98 -2.09 -19.01
C LEU A 228 9.38 -0.64 -19.37
N CYS A 229 9.75 -0.39 -20.62
CA CYS A 229 9.96 0.96 -21.13
C CYS A 229 9.22 1.18 -22.46
N ASP A 230 7.94 0.78 -22.53
CA ASP A 230 7.09 1.15 -23.66
C ASP A 230 5.77 1.83 -23.23
N ARG A 231 5.31 2.69 -24.14
CA ARG A 231 4.26 3.70 -24.02
C ARG A 231 2.95 3.13 -23.48
N HIS A 232 2.69 3.33 -22.20
CA HIS A 232 1.41 3.75 -21.60
C HIS A 232 1.36 3.58 -20.06
N GLU A 233 2.46 3.18 -19.42
CA GLU A 233 2.59 3.10 -17.94
C GLU A 233 3.90 3.74 -17.43
N LYS A 234 4.12 4.99 -17.79
CA LYS A 234 5.41 5.66 -17.58
C LYS A 234 5.42 6.49 -16.30
N LEU A 235 5.67 5.85 -15.17
CA LEU A 235 6.35 6.44 -14.00
C LEU A 235 6.85 5.35 -13.02
N ILE A 236 7.29 4.19 -13.51
CA ILE A 236 7.87 3.16 -12.66
C ILE A 236 9.38 3.39 -12.61
N MET A 237 9.89 4.34 -11.82
CA MET A 237 11.35 4.49 -11.67
C MET A 237 11.87 5.26 -10.46
N VAL A 238 11.27 5.04 -9.28
CA VAL A 238 11.98 5.21 -8.00
C VAL A 238 11.99 3.90 -7.18
N LEU A 239 11.21 2.90 -7.59
CA LEU A 239 10.84 1.78 -6.72
C LEU A 239 11.86 0.63 -6.67
N ALA A 240 12.83 0.56 -7.59
CA ALA A 240 13.80 -0.53 -7.57
C ALA A 240 14.83 -0.41 -6.43
N PHE A 241 14.94 0.77 -5.79
CA PHE A 241 15.91 1.05 -4.72
C PHE A 241 15.30 1.30 -3.34
N MET A 242 13.98 1.09 -3.19
CA MET A 242 13.31 1.21 -1.89
C MET A 242 13.71 0.12 -0.89
N THR A 243 14.54 -0.86 -1.29
CA THR A 243 15.20 -1.79 -0.34
C THR A 243 16.13 -1.08 0.62
N TYR A 244 16.64 0.10 0.24
CA TYR A 244 17.55 0.93 1.05
C TYR A 244 16.86 2.16 1.63
N MET A 245 15.59 2.39 1.29
CA MET A 245 14.84 3.54 1.78
C MET A 245 14.09 3.15 3.05
N SER A 246 14.47 3.75 4.18
CA SER A 246 13.67 3.69 5.39
C SER A 246 13.00 5.05 5.60
N LEU A 247 11.67 5.06 5.65
CA LEU A 247 10.91 6.18 6.18
C LEU A 247 11.02 6.11 7.71
N ILE A 248 11.57 7.16 8.32
CA ILE A 248 11.55 7.28 9.77
C ILE A 248 10.22 7.96 10.13
N LEU A 249 9.32 7.14 10.67
CA LEU A 249 7.98 7.50 11.11
C LEU A 249 7.92 7.17 12.61
N ILE A 250 7.65 8.17 13.44
CA ILE A 250 7.40 8.00 14.88
C ILE A 250 5.91 8.11 15.13
#